data_AF-A0A7C5JQD6-F1
#
_entry.id   AF-A0A7C5JQD6-F1
#
_cell.length_a   1.000
_cell.length_b   1.000
_cell.length_c   1.000
_cell.angle_alpha   90.00
_cell.angle_beta   90.00
_cell.angle_gamma   90.00
#
_symmetry.space_group_name_H-M   'P 1'
#
loop_
_entity.id
_entity.type
_entity.pdbx_description
1 polymer ?
#
loop_
_entity_poly.entity_id
_entity_poly.type
_entity_poly.pdbx_seq_one_letter_code
_entity_poly.pdbx_strand_id
1 'polypeptide(L)'
;SYLLVDRPASTADGVDGTAISGAAVAMGLQSLTQGAGEGLSLDEVGLEGAGGDDAAVVAGKRLSEDVYIRYTYGLFNRIGTLLIRYELGHGFSIEAGSGEQQTLDLLYSIDR
;
A
#
# COMPACT_ATOMS: atom_id res chain seq x y z
N SER A 1 -11.56 -15.98 5.28
CA SER A 1 -10.94 -14.64 5.15
C SER A 1 -10.22 -14.35 6.45
N TYR A 2 -8.90 -14.13 6.41
CA TYR A 2 -8.07 -13.89 7.61
C TYR A 2 -7.19 -12.67 7.32
N LEU A 3 -7.40 -11.57 8.04
CA LEU A 3 -6.54 -10.38 8.04
C LEU A 3 -5.64 -10.50 9.27
N LEU A 4 -4.38 -10.92 9.05
CA LEU A 4 -3.34 -10.84 10.07
C LEU A 4 -2.75 -9.44 10.03
N VAL A 5 -3.18 -8.61 10.98
CA VAL A 5 -2.51 -7.36 11.34
C VAL A 5 -1.49 -7.72 12.42
N ASP A 6 -0.25 -7.98 12.01
CA ASP A 6 0.86 -8.15 12.96
C ASP A 6 1.38 -6.77 13.38
N ARG A 7 0.69 -6.14 14.33
CA ARG A 7 1.27 -5.08 15.15
C ARG A 7 1.38 -5.62 16.57
N PRO A 8 2.57 -5.57 17.21
CA PRO A 8 2.71 -6.00 18.58
C PRO A 8 1.76 -5.20 19.47
N ALA A 9 0.86 -5.93 20.14
CA ALA A 9 -0.04 -5.39 21.14
C ALA A 9 0.75 -5.02 22.38
N SER A 10 1.27 -3.79 22.42
CA SER A 10 1.61 -3.12 23.66
C SER A 10 0.30 -2.69 24.31
N THR A 11 -0.23 -3.54 25.18
CA THR A 11 -1.33 -3.19 26.08
C THR A 11 -0.76 -2.32 27.21
N ALA A 12 -1.12 -1.04 27.27
CA ALA A 12 -1.23 -0.27 28.52
C ALA A 12 -1.73 1.16 28.25
N ASP A 13 -2.96 1.42 28.69
CA ASP A 13 -3.50 2.71 29.17
C ASP A 13 -2.97 4.00 28.55
N GLY A 14 -3.56 4.39 27.43
CA GLY A 14 -3.50 5.73 26.88
C GLY A 14 -4.34 5.74 25.60
N VAL A 15 -5.34 6.61 25.52
CA VAL A 15 -6.06 6.84 24.25
C VAL A 15 -5.05 7.48 23.29
N ASP A 16 -4.35 6.63 22.54
CA ASP A 16 -3.28 7.01 21.63
C ASP A 16 -3.87 7.79 20.45
N GLY A 17 -3.61 9.10 20.43
CA GLY A 17 -4.01 10.00 19.34
C GLY A 17 -3.49 9.58 17.96
N THR A 18 -2.49 8.70 17.90
CA THR A 18 -1.97 8.08 16.67
C THR A 18 -2.92 7.05 16.07
N ALA A 19 -3.63 6.27 16.89
CA ALA A 19 -4.64 5.32 16.43
C ALA A 19 -5.88 6.05 15.86
N ILE A 20 -6.27 7.14 16.50
CA ILE A 20 -7.39 8.01 16.04
C ILE A 20 -7.00 8.73 14.74
N SER A 21 -5.77 9.22 14.63
CA SER A 21 -5.27 9.86 13.41
C SER A 21 -5.23 8.88 12.22
N GLY A 22 -4.77 7.65 12.43
CA GLY A 22 -4.79 6.61 11.40
C GLY A 22 -6.21 6.24 10.93
N ALA A 23 -7.16 6.15 11.87
CA ALA A 23 -8.57 5.88 11.55
C ALA A 23 -9.23 7.04 10.78
N ALA A 24 -8.94 8.30 11.14
CA ALA A 24 -9.47 9.48 10.45
C ALA A 24 -8.92 9.59 9.02
N VAL A 25 -7.64 9.27 8.81
CA VAL A 25 -7.01 9.20 7.49
C VAL A 25 -7.69 8.12 6.64
N ALA A 26 -7.84 6.90 7.19
CA ALA A 26 -8.51 5.80 6.48
C ALA A 26 -9.96 6.15 6.06
N MET A 27 -10.74 6.79 6.93
CA MET A 27 -12.11 7.24 6.58
C MET A 27 -12.14 8.39 5.58
N GLY A 28 -11.18 9.32 5.64
CA GLY A 28 -11.06 10.40 4.66
C GLY A 28 -10.73 9.88 3.27
N LEU A 29 -9.82 8.90 3.19
CA LEU A 29 -9.44 8.23 1.94
C LEU A 29 -10.60 7.40 1.37
N GLN A 30 -11.36 6.71 2.22
CA GLN A 30 -12.57 5.99 1.80
C GLN A 30 -13.65 6.92 1.25
N SER A 31 -13.71 8.17 1.70
CA SER A 31 -14.65 9.18 1.18
C SER A 31 -14.21 9.73 -0.18
N LEU A 32 -12.89 9.85 -0.41
CA LEU A 32 -12.33 10.27 -1.71
C LEU A 32 -12.53 9.19 -2.79
N THR A 33 -12.41 7.91 -2.44
CA THR A 33 -12.62 6.80 -3.38
C THR A 33 -14.11 6.59 -3.73
N GLN A 34 -15.04 6.98 -2.86
CA GLN A 34 -16.48 6.96 -3.16
C GLN A 34 -16.94 8.13 -4.05
N GLY A 35 -16.23 9.27 -4.04
CA GLY A 35 -16.53 10.43 -4.87
C GLY A 35 -15.95 10.37 -6.29
N ALA A 36 -14.88 9.59 -6.49
CA ALA A 36 -14.39 9.21 -7.81
C ALA A 36 -15.31 8.09 -8.35
N GLY A 37 -16.11 8.36 -9.37
CA GLY A 37 -17.16 7.45 -9.85
C GLY A 37 -16.71 6.01 -10.14
N GLU A 38 -17.68 5.10 -10.32
CA GLU A 38 -17.59 3.62 -10.42
C GLU A 38 -16.47 3.02 -11.30
N GLY A 39 -15.76 3.80 -12.12
CA GLY A 39 -14.62 3.34 -12.94
C GLY A 39 -13.24 3.44 -12.29
N LEU A 40 -13.07 4.21 -11.22
CA LEU A 40 -11.77 4.55 -10.61
C LEU A 40 -11.68 4.19 -9.13
N SER A 41 -12.30 3.08 -8.71
CA SER A 41 -12.05 2.53 -7.38
C SER A 41 -10.58 2.11 -7.26
N LEU A 42 -9.91 2.71 -6.27
CA LEU A 42 -8.57 2.33 -5.83
C LEU A 42 -8.72 1.50 -4.54
N ASP A 43 -7.95 0.42 -4.43
CA ASP A 43 -7.95 -0.44 -3.24
C ASP A 43 -7.06 0.12 -2.12
N GLU A 44 -6.10 0.94 -2.51
CA GLU A 44 -5.18 1.63 -1.62
C GLU A 44 -5.03 3.07 -2.08
N VAL A 45 -5.20 4.00 -1.15
CA VAL A 45 -4.78 5.40 -1.31
C VAL A 45 -4.23 5.81 0.04
N GLY A 46 -3.14 6.55 0.09
CA GLY A 46 -2.57 6.96 1.37
C GLY A 46 -1.37 7.87 1.26
N LEU A 47 -0.86 8.23 2.43
CA LEU A 47 0.42 8.90 2.61
C LEU A 47 1.33 7.93 3.35
N GLU A 48 2.53 7.72 2.82
CA GLU A 48 3.57 6.88 3.43
C GLU A 48 4.83 7.71 3.69
N GLY A 49 5.71 7.20 4.57
CA GLY A 49 6.95 7.87 4.98
C GLY A 49 6.86 8.60 6.32
N ALA A 50 7.97 8.61 7.07
CA ALA A 50 8.04 9.21 8.40
C ALA A 50 8.22 10.75 8.40
N GLY A 51 8.09 11.39 7.23
CA GLY A 51 8.36 12.80 6.99
C GLY A 51 9.73 13.07 6.37
N GLY A 52 9.95 14.30 5.90
CA GLY A 52 11.16 14.65 5.13
C GLY A 52 11.15 13.99 3.75
N ASP A 53 12.33 13.65 3.23
CA ASP A 53 12.51 13.22 1.83
C ASP A 53 11.76 11.92 1.45
N ASP A 54 11.37 11.12 2.43
CA ASP A 54 10.66 9.84 2.24
C ASP A 54 9.14 9.98 2.19
N ALA A 55 8.59 11.18 2.40
CA ALA A 55 7.13 11.36 2.35
C ALA A 55 6.61 11.16 0.92
N ALA A 56 5.63 10.29 0.76
CA ALA A 56 5.07 9.91 -0.53
C ALA A 56 3.56 9.75 -0.48
N VAL A 57 2.91 9.96 -1.63
CA VAL A 57 1.52 9.57 -1.86
C VAL A 57 1.52 8.20 -2.52
N VAL A 58 0.67 7.30 -2.04
CA VAL A 58 0.47 5.98 -2.62
C VAL A 58 -0.93 5.83 -3.19
N ALA A 59 -1.00 5.13 -4.31
CA ALA A 59 -2.22 4.70 -4.96
C ALA A 59 -2.04 3.27 -5.47
N GLY A 60 -2.89 2.35 -5.03
CA GLY A 60 -2.82 0.95 -5.38
C GLY A 60 -4.15 0.39 -5.84
N LYS A 61 -4.08 -0.58 -6.74
CA LYS A 61 -5.23 -1.25 -7.32
C LYS A 61 -4.91 -2.70 -7.67
N ARG A 62 -5.83 -3.58 -7.31
CA ARG A 62 -5.91 -4.97 -7.72
C ARG A 62 -6.69 -5.03 -9.03
N LEU A 63 -6.02 -5.45 -10.10
CA LEU A 63 -6.63 -5.56 -11.42
C LEU A 63 -7.30 -6.93 -11.65
N SER A 64 -6.83 -7.95 -10.96
CA SER A 64 -7.40 -9.30 -10.91
C SER A 64 -7.07 -9.94 -9.56
N GLU A 65 -7.54 -11.15 -9.28
CA GLU A 65 -7.19 -11.87 -8.03
C GLU A 65 -5.67 -11.92 -7.80
N ASP A 66 -4.91 -12.12 -8.88
CA ASP A 66 -3.46 -12.33 -8.84
C ASP A 66 -2.60 -11.11 -9.23
N VAL A 67 -3.19 -10.04 -9.78
CA VAL A 67 -2.44 -8.86 -10.28
C VAL A 67 -2.70 -7.64 -9.40
N TYR A 68 -1.63 -7.13 -8.79
CA TYR A 68 -1.63 -5.90 -8.03
C TYR A 68 -0.70 -4.85 -8.64
N ILE A 69 -1.16 -3.61 -8.73
CA ILE A 69 -0.36 -2.47 -9.16
C ILE A 69 -0.37 -1.42 -8.06
N ARG A 70 0.81 -0.88 -7.74
CA ARG A 70 0.99 0.24 -6.82
C ARG A 70 1.81 1.32 -7.49
N TYR A 71 1.34 2.56 -7.37
CA TYR A 71 2.08 3.75 -7.75
C TYR A 71 2.37 4.58 -6.49
N THR A 72 3.64 4.91 -6.30
CA THR A 72 4.14 5.73 -5.20
C THR A 72 4.76 7.00 -5.77
N TYR A 73 4.35 8.16 -5.31
CA TYR A 73 4.88 9.44 -5.76
C TYR A 73 5.52 10.18 -4.59
N GLY A 74 6.84 10.33 -4.60
CA GLY A 74 7.55 11.06 -3.56
C GLY A 74 7.25 12.55 -3.61
N LEU A 75 6.84 13.12 -2.48
CA LEU A 75 6.40 14.52 -2.37
C LEU A 75 7.57 15.51 -2.44
N PHE A 76 8.77 15.08 -2.05
CA PHE A 76 9.96 15.93 -1.99
C PHE A 76 10.94 15.65 -3.14
N ASN A 77 11.31 14.39 -3.34
CA ASN A 77 12.18 13.99 -4.46
C ASN A 77 11.47 14.06 -5.82
N ARG A 78 10.12 14.10 -5.85
CA ARG A 78 9.28 14.09 -7.06
C ARG A 78 9.52 12.88 -7.97
N ILE A 79 9.96 11.77 -7.40
CA ILE A 79 10.18 10.52 -8.11
C ILE A 79 8.91 9.69 -8.00
N GLY A 80 8.43 9.21 -9.15
CA GLY A 80 7.33 8.27 -9.24
C GLY A 80 7.86 6.84 -9.38
N THR A 81 7.38 5.94 -8.54
CA THR A 81 7.70 4.52 -8.56
C THR A 81 6.45 3.73 -8.88
N LEU A 82 6.55 2.83 -9.86
CA LEU A 82 5.50 1.88 -10.22
C LEU A 82 5.96 0.47 -9.82
N LEU A 83 5.12 -0.23 -9.08
CA LEU A 83 5.32 -1.61 -8.68
C LEU A 83 4.16 -2.44 -9.22
N ILE A 84 4.50 -3.54 -9.90
CA ILE A 84 3.53 -4.52 -10.39
C ILE A 84 3.89 -5.85 -9.75
N ARG A 85 2.94 -6.47 -9.05
CA ARG A 85 3.08 -7.81 -8.50
C ARG A 85 2.09 -8.76 -9.19
N TYR A 86 2.58 -9.93 -9.57
CA TYR A 86 1.78 -11.02 -10.10
C TYR A 86 2.02 -12.30 -9.30
N GLU A 87 0.95 -12.86 -8.75
CA GLU A 87 0.98 -14.16 -8.08
C GLU A 87 0.99 -15.28 -9.14
N LEU A 88 2.05 -16.10 -9.14
CA LEU A 88 2.16 -17.28 -10.01
C LEU A 88 1.46 -18.51 -9.40
N GLY A 89 1.10 -18.42 -8.11
CA GLY A 89 0.57 -19.51 -7.32
C GLY A 89 1.67 -20.37 -6.67
N HIS A 90 1.26 -21.29 -5.80
CA HIS A 90 2.15 -22.20 -5.07
C HIS A 90 3.25 -21.48 -4.26
N GLY A 91 2.95 -20.27 -3.77
CA GLY A 91 3.88 -19.43 -3.03
C GLY A 91 4.82 -18.59 -3.90
N PHE A 92 4.77 -18.69 -5.23
CA PHE A 92 5.60 -17.87 -6.12
C PHE A 92 4.90 -16.59 -6.56
N SER A 93 5.64 -15.49 -6.63
CA SER A 93 5.19 -14.23 -7.23
C SER A 93 6.32 -13.52 -7.97
N ILE A 94 5.97 -12.76 -9.01
CA ILE A 94 6.89 -11.88 -9.72
C ILE A 94 6.57 -10.45 -9.33
N GLU A 95 7.60 -9.66 -9.04
CA GLU A 95 7.51 -8.23 -8.81
C GLU A 95 8.36 -7.47 -9.82
N ALA A 96 7.75 -6.52 -10.52
CA ALA A 96 8.44 -5.61 -11.42
C ALA A 96 8.34 -4.19 -10.87
N GLY A 97 9.48 -3.56 -10.67
CA GLY A 97 9.60 -2.19 -10.18
C GLY A 97 10.13 -1.25 -11.25
N SER A 98 9.62 -0.03 -11.28
CA SER A 98 10.13 1.08 -12.08
C SER A 98 10.12 2.34 -11.23
N GLY A 99 11.10 3.23 -11.43
CA GLY A 99 11.26 4.45 -10.65
C GLY A 99 12.67 4.99 -10.88
N GLU A 100 13.40 5.26 -9.80
CA GLU A 100 14.84 5.58 -9.90
C GLU A 100 15.64 4.43 -10.53
N GLN A 101 15.25 3.20 -10.22
CA GLN A 101 15.84 1.98 -10.76
C GLN A 101 14.72 1.05 -11.26
N GLN A 102 15.06 0.21 -12.23
CA GLN A 102 14.17 -0.83 -12.75
C GLN A 102 14.56 -2.16 -12.13
N THR A 103 13.59 -2.90 -11.60
CA THR A 103 13.80 -4.19 -10.94
C THR A 103 12.85 -5.25 -11.48
N LEU A 104 13.28 -6.51 -11.39
CA LEU A 104 12.46 -7.68 -11.71
C LEU A 104 12.86 -8.81 -10.77
N ASP A 105 12.00 -9.09 -9.82
CA ASP A 105 12.25 -10.03 -8.72
C ASP A 105 11.28 -11.22 -8.80
N LEU A 106 11.78 -12.42 -8.50
CA LEU A 106 10.97 -13.62 -8.28
C LEU A 106 11.00 -13.94 -6.79
N LEU A 107 9.85 -13.85 -6.15
CA LEU A 107 9.68 -14.06 -4.73
C LEU A 107 9.04 -15.43 -4.50
N TYR A 108 9.44 -16.08 -3.40
CA TYR A 108 8.84 -17.32 -2.92
C TYR A 108 8.48 -17.18 -1.44
N SER A 109 7.21 -17.34 -1.12
CA SER A 109 6.67 -17.34 0.23
C SER A 109 6.34 -18.77 0.68
N ILE A 110 6.76 -19.09 1.90
CA ILE A 110 6.39 -20.33 2.58
C ILE A 110 5.46 -19.94 3.72
N ASP A 111 4.15 -20.09 3.50
CA ASP A 111 3.19 -19.97 4.60
C ASP A 111 3.47 -21.11 5.60
N ARG A 112 3.76 -20.74 6.86
CA ARG A 112 4.03 -21.66 7.96
C ARG A 112 2.82 -21.86 8.85
#